data_AF-A0A965L1G3-F1
#
_entry.id   AF-A0A965L1G3-F1
#
_cell.length_a   1.000
_cell.length_b   1.000
_cell.length_c   1.000
_cell.angle_alpha   90.00
_cell.angle_beta   90.00
_cell.angle_gamma   90.00
#
_symmetry.space_group_name_H-M   'P 1'
#
loop_
_entity.id
_entity.type
_entity.pdbx_description
1 polymer ?
#
loop_
_entity_poly.entity_id
_entity_poly.type
_entity_poly.pdbx_seq_one_letter_code
_entity_poly.pdbx_strand_id
1 'polypeptide(L)'
;MPLFLPFRALRYSSSHSLGDVTAPPYDVLSAADRVALASQSEHNVVHVDLPEGPEPYRHAAQLLADWQQRGVLVLDERPSFTLYRMRFTDSRGDKRNTVGVIGALEVVDEGAEGVLPHEQTTPKA
;
A
#
# COMPACT_ATOMS: atom_id res chain seq x y z
N MET A 1 9.85 -19.50 14.41
CA MET A 1 10.04 -18.31 13.56
C MET A 1 9.01 -18.36 12.44
N PRO A 2 8.21 -17.30 12.25
CA PRO A 2 7.23 -17.22 11.17
C PRO A 2 7.90 -17.31 9.79
N LEU A 3 7.25 -17.97 8.84
CA LEU A 3 7.68 -18.00 7.45
C LEU A 3 7.55 -16.62 6.82
N PHE A 4 8.58 -16.22 6.07
CA PHE A 4 8.57 -15.01 5.25
C PHE A 4 8.86 -15.38 3.80
N LEU A 5 7.84 -15.26 2.95
CA LEU A 5 7.83 -15.81 1.60
C LEU A 5 7.65 -14.72 0.54
N PRO A 6 8.22 -14.90 -0.67
CA PRO A 6 7.91 -14.02 -1.79
C PRO A 6 6.47 -14.24 -2.25
N PHE A 7 5.85 -13.22 -2.84
CA PHE A 7 4.53 -13.33 -3.45
C PHE A 7 4.49 -12.57 -4.78
N ARG A 8 3.46 -12.84 -5.59
CA ARG A 8 3.24 -12.09 -6.82
C ARG A 8 2.64 -10.74 -6.44
N ALA A 9 3.40 -9.66 -6.53
CA ALA A 9 2.92 -8.34 -6.18
C ALA A 9 1.99 -7.80 -7.27
N LEU A 10 0.88 -7.19 -6.87
CA LEU A 10 0.07 -6.36 -7.76
C LEU A 10 0.60 -4.94 -7.71
N ARG A 11 0.98 -4.36 -8.85
CA ARG A 11 1.65 -3.06 -8.93
C ARG A 11 1.13 -2.24 -10.09
N TYR A 12 1.23 -0.92 -10.02
CA TYR A 12 1.02 -0.09 -11.21
C TYR A 12 2.03 -0.45 -12.29
N SER A 13 1.57 -0.46 -13.54
CA SER A 13 2.45 -0.62 -14.70
C SER A 13 3.43 0.55 -14.79
N SER A 14 4.59 0.29 -15.39
CA SER A 14 5.67 1.29 -15.55
C SER A 14 5.29 2.46 -16.46
N SER A 15 4.13 2.42 -17.13
CA SER A 15 3.59 3.55 -17.88
C SER A 15 2.97 4.63 -16.99
N HIS A 16 2.76 4.35 -15.70
CA HIS A 16 2.19 5.31 -14.74
C HIS A 16 3.29 5.89 -13.84
N SER A 17 3.26 7.20 -13.66
CA SER A 17 4.02 7.87 -12.61
C SER A 17 3.37 7.60 -11.25
N LEU A 18 4.10 6.97 -10.33
CA LEU A 18 3.56 6.60 -9.01
C LEU A 18 3.04 7.81 -8.22
N GLY A 19 3.61 9.00 -8.41
CA GLY A 19 3.15 10.23 -7.75
C GLY A 19 1.74 10.67 -8.17
N ASP A 20 1.25 10.19 -9.32
CA ASP A 20 -0.08 10.53 -9.84
C ASP A 20 -1.15 9.52 -9.47
N VAL A 21 -0.75 8.28 -9.17
CA VAL A 21 -1.66 7.15 -8.99
C VAL A 21 -1.68 6.59 -7.56
N THR A 22 -0.83 7.11 -6.67
CA THR A 22 -0.83 6.74 -5.25
C THR A 22 -1.46 7.84 -4.39
N ALA A 23 -1.84 7.48 -3.17
CA ALA A 23 -2.43 8.37 -2.19
C ALA A 23 -1.79 8.12 -0.81
N PRO A 24 -1.82 9.11 0.09
CA PRO A 24 -1.66 8.86 1.52
C PRO A 24 -2.70 7.87 2.05
N PRO A 25 -2.51 7.27 3.24
CA PRO A 25 -3.51 6.43 3.88
C PRO A 25 -4.89 7.10 3.95
N TYR A 26 -5.96 6.35 3.65
CA TYR A 26 -7.31 6.90 3.54
C TYR A 26 -7.83 7.55 4.82
N ASP A 27 -7.34 7.12 5.99
CA ASP A 27 -7.74 7.58 7.31
C ASP A 27 -7.16 8.95 7.69
N VAL A 28 -6.22 9.47 6.90
CA VAL A 28 -5.66 10.82 7.09
C VAL A 28 -6.16 11.83 6.05
N LEU A 29 -6.97 11.42 5.09
CA LEU A 29 -7.46 12.29 4.01
C LEU A 29 -8.70 13.08 4.44
N SER A 30 -8.70 14.38 4.12
CA SER A 30 -9.94 15.16 4.12
C SER A 30 -10.76 14.90 2.85
N ALA A 31 -12.03 15.31 2.85
CA ALA A 31 -12.87 15.25 1.64
C ALA A 31 -12.27 16.07 0.48
N ALA A 32 -11.62 17.20 0.79
CA ALA A 32 -10.96 18.02 -0.23
C ALA A 32 -9.72 17.33 -0.82
N ASP A 33 -8.91 16.68 0.02
CA ASP A 33 -7.74 15.90 -0.43
C ASP A 33 -8.18 14.77 -1.36
N ARG A 34 -9.24 14.06 -0.97
CA ARG A 34 -9.81 12.97 -1.77
C ARG A 34 -10.28 13.45 -3.14
N VAL A 35 -10.99 14.58 -3.21
CA VAL A 35 -11.42 15.18 -4.49
C VAL A 35 -10.23 15.58 -5.35
N ALA A 36 -9.19 16.17 -4.75
CA ALA A 36 -7.98 16.56 -5.47
C ALA A 36 -7.24 15.34 -6.06
N LEU A 37 -7.02 14.30 -5.26
CA LEU A 37 -6.40 13.04 -5.69
C LEU A 37 -7.21 12.34 -6.78
N ALA A 38 -8.54 12.29 -6.62
CA ALA A 38 -9.45 11.71 -7.60
C ALA A 38 -9.42 12.45 -8.94
N SER A 39 -9.17 13.77 -8.91
CA SER A 39 -9.06 14.62 -10.11
C SER A 39 -7.67 14.58 -10.74
N GLN A 40 -6.64 14.21 -9.99
CA GLN A 40 -5.27 14.10 -10.48
C GLN A 40 -5.10 12.95 -11.48
N SER A 41 -5.78 11.83 -11.25
CA SER A 41 -5.78 10.69 -12.16
C SER A 41 -7.04 9.84 -12.01
N GLU A 42 -7.58 9.36 -13.14
CA GLU A 42 -8.64 8.34 -13.14
C GLU A 42 -8.17 6.99 -12.56
N HIS A 43 -6.85 6.78 -12.49
CA HIS A 43 -6.20 5.60 -11.92
C HIS A 43 -5.60 5.87 -10.55
N ASN A 44 -5.96 6.96 -9.87
CA ASN A 44 -5.49 7.18 -8.50
C ASN A 44 -6.11 6.17 -7.54
N VAL A 45 -5.28 5.52 -6.70
CA VAL A 45 -5.71 4.49 -5.75
C VAL A 45 -6.80 4.95 -4.79
N VAL A 46 -6.99 6.26 -4.61
CA VAL A 46 -8.08 6.84 -3.81
C VAL A 46 -9.48 6.35 -4.23
N HIS A 47 -9.66 6.00 -5.51
CA HIS A 47 -10.92 5.43 -6.02
C HIS A 47 -11.18 4.01 -5.50
N VAL A 48 -10.15 3.32 -5.02
CA VAL A 48 -10.19 1.94 -4.50
C VAL A 48 -10.07 1.89 -2.99
N ASP A 49 -9.19 2.68 -2.38
CA ASP A 49 -8.95 2.67 -0.92
C ASP A 49 -9.89 3.58 -0.12
N LEU A 50 -10.48 4.60 -0.75
CA LEU A 50 -11.51 5.48 -0.19
C LEU A 50 -12.69 5.65 -1.18
N PRO A 51 -13.38 4.54 -1.53
CA PRO A 51 -14.44 4.56 -2.53
C PRO A 51 -15.70 5.27 -2.04
N GLU A 52 -16.38 5.97 -2.95
CA GLU A 52 -17.62 6.69 -2.69
C GLU A 52 -18.81 6.08 -3.46
N GLY A 53 -20.03 6.45 -3.07
CA GLY A 53 -21.27 6.08 -3.74
C GLY A 53 -22.15 5.11 -2.94
N PRO A 54 -23.27 4.66 -3.52
CA PRO A 54 -24.24 3.82 -2.82
C PRO A 54 -23.73 2.40 -2.52
N GLU A 55 -22.85 1.85 -3.37
CA GLU A 55 -22.25 0.52 -3.23
C GLU A 55 -20.71 0.61 -3.37
N PRO A 56 -20.02 1.30 -2.44
CA PRO A 56 -18.64 1.77 -2.64
C PRO A 56 -17.65 0.61 -2.79
N TYR A 57 -17.76 -0.44 -1.97
CA TYR A 57 -16.87 -1.61 -2.06
C TYR A 57 -17.09 -2.43 -3.32
N ARG A 58 -18.34 -2.52 -3.82
CA ARG A 58 -18.63 -3.21 -5.08
C ARG A 58 -18.01 -2.45 -6.24
N HIS A 59 -18.14 -1.12 -6.23
CA HIS A 59 -17.52 -0.26 -7.23
C HIS A 59 -15.99 -0.38 -7.22
N ALA A 60 -15.36 -0.32 -6.04
CA ALA A 60 -13.91 -0.50 -5.89
C ALA A 60 -13.44 -1.86 -6.42
N ALA A 61 -14.16 -2.95 -6.12
CA ALA A 61 -13.82 -4.28 -6.61
C ALA A 61 -13.91 -4.38 -8.15
N GLN A 62 -14.94 -3.78 -8.75
CA GLN A 62 -15.10 -3.72 -10.20
C GLN A 62 -13.98 -2.90 -10.85
N LEU A 63 -13.64 -1.75 -10.27
CA LEU A 63 -12.59 -0.86 -10.75
C LEU A 63 -11.21 -1.54 -10.67
N LEU A 64 -10.90 -2.20 -9.56
CA LEU A 64 -9.65 -2.95 -9.39
C LEU A 64 -9.52 -4.11 -10.39
N ALA A 65 -10.63 -4.80 -10.69
CA ALA A 65 -10.65 -5.87 -11.69
C ALA A 65 -10.44 -5.31 -13.11
N ASP A 66 -11.08 -4.20 -13.44
CA ASP A 66 -10.92 -3.51 -14.71
C ASP A 66 -9.48 -2.98 -14.90
N TRP A 67 -8.88 -2.38 -13.86
CA TRP A 67 -7.48 -1.93 -13.91
C TRP A 67 -6.50 -3.06 -14.16
N GLN A 68 -6.77 -4.25 -13.61
CA GLN A 68 -5.98 -5.45 -13.90
C GLN A 68 -6.16 -5.91 -15.36
N GLN A 69 -7.39 -5.93 -15.86
CA GLN A 69 -7.68 -6.33 -17.25
C GLN A 69 -7.06 -5.36 -18.27
N ARG A 70 -7.07 -4.06 -17.97
CA ARG A 70 -6.51 -3.00 -18.82
C ARG A 70 -5.00 -2.81 -18.68
N GLY A 71 -4.34 -3.54 -17.77
CA GLY A 71 -2.89 -3.41 -17.53
C GLY A 71 -2.48 -2.10 -16.84
N VAL A 72 -3.41 -1.43 -16.16
CA VAL A 72 -3.11 -0.32 -15.25
C VAL A 72 -2.40 -0.86 -14.02
N LEU A 73 -2.94 -1.94 -13.45
CA LEU A 73 -2.28 -2.76 -12.45
C LEU A 73 -1.85 -4.09 -13.07
N VAL A 74 -0.62 -4.50 -12.81
CA VAL A 74 -0.02 -5.73 -13.34
C VAL A 74 0.41 -6.59 -12.16
N LEU A 75 0.00 -7.86 -12.20
CA LEU A 75 0.43 -8.86 -11.26
C LEU A 75 1.76 -9.45 -11.73
N ASP A 76 2.80 -9.41 -10.88
CA ASP A 76 4.10 -9.98 -11.19
C ASP A 76 3.96 -11.43 -11.71
N GLU A 77 4.74 -11.80 -12.73
CA GLU A 77 4.66 -13.15 -13.34
C GLU A 77 5.07 -14.25 -12.37
N ARG A 78 5.99 -13.95 -11.45
CA ARG A 78 6.56 -14.91 -10.48
C ARG A 78 6.61 -14.27 -9.10
N PRO A 79 6.52 -15.07 -8.02
CA PRO A 79 6.74 -14.56 -6.68
C PRO A 79 8.09 -13.86 -6.53
N SER A 80 8.10 -12.68 -5.92
CA SER A 80 9.33 -11.95 -5.62
C SER A 80 9.28 -11.29 -4.24
N PHE A 81 10.45 -10.98 -3.69
CA PHE A 81 10.59 -10.03 -2.59
C PHE A 81 10.75 -8.63 -3.18
N THR A 82 10.04 -7.64 -2.62
CA THR A 82 10.18 -6.25 -3.07
C THR A 82 11.12 -5.52 -2.14
N LEU A 83 12.20 -4.95 -2.67
CA LEU A 83 13.04 -4.04 -1.91
C LEU A 83 12.53 -2.61 -2.09
N TYR A 84 12.36 -1.88 -1.00
CA TYR A 84 12.17 -0.43 -1.05
C TYR A 84 13.34 0.27 -0.35
N ARG A 85 13.66 1.47 -0.84
CA ARG A 85 14.66 2.34 -0.24
C ARG A 85 14.02 3.68 0.02
N MET A 86 14.05 4.12 1.26
CA MET A 86 13.49 5.40 1.67
C MET A 86 14.59 6.30 2.20
N ARG A 87 14.61 7.55 1.73
CA ARG A 87 15.44 8.62 2.28
C ARG A 87 14.51 9.64 2.90
N PHE A 88 14.78 10.05 4.12
CA PHE A 88 13.96 11.02 4.84
C PHE A 88 14.82 11.82 5.82
N THR A 89 14.31 12.95 6.28
CA THR A 89 14.91 13.72 7.37
C THR A 89 14.15 13.39 8.64
N ASP A 90 14.84 12.97 9.70
CA ASP A 90 14.19 12.66 10.97
C ASP A 90 13.82 13.94 11.75
N SER A 91 13.15 13.77 12.89
CA SER A 91 12.71 14.89 13.74
C SER A 91 13.84 15.75 14.32
N ARG A 92 15.11 15.28 14.25
CA ARG A 92 16.30 16.01 14.68
C ARG A 92 16.96 16.78 13.53
N GLY A 93 16.44 16.66 12.30
CA GLY A 93 17.03 17.27 11.12
C GLY A 93 18.09 16.41 10.44
N ASP A 94 18.33 15.18 10.92
CA ASP A 94 19.34 14.30 10.36
C ASP A 94 18.83 13.59 9.11
N LYS A 95 19.66 13.51 8.06
CA LYS A 95 19.37 12.69 6.89
C LYS A 95 19.47 11.20 7.24
N ARG A 96 18.40 10.45 7.03
CA ARG A 96 18.31 9.00 7.23
C ARG A 96 18.07 8.28 5.92
N ASN A 97 18.55 7.04 5.85
CA ASN A 97 18.26 6.11 4.77
C ASN A 97 17.83 4.79 5.40
N THR A 98 16.77 4.18 4.87
CA THR A 98 16.38 2.82 5.24
C THR A 98 16.18 1.96 3.99
N VAL A 99 16.46 0.67 4.11
CA VAL A 99 16.17 -0.35 3.12
C VAL A 99 15.28 -1.38 3.79
N GLY A 100 14.10 -1.59 3.22
CA GLY A 100 13.16 -2.60 3.70
C GLY A 100 12.88 -3.65 2.64
N VAL A 101 12.34 -4.78 3.09
CA VAL A 101 11.87 -5.87 2.23
C VAL A 101 10.39 -6.10 2.49
N ILE A 102 9.61 -6.26 1.43
CA ILE A 102 8.19 -6.60 1.47
C ILE A 102 8.04 -8.04 0.96
N GLY A 103 7.29 -8.84 1.71
CA GLY A 103 6.98 -10.23 1.44
C GLY A 103 5.73 -10.65 2.22
N ALA A 104 5.25 -11.87 2.00
CA ALA A 104 4.15 -12.47 2.72
C ALA A 104 4.67 -13.06 4.04
N LEU A 105 4.16 -12.56 5.16
CA LEU A 105 4.47 -13.08 6.50
C LEU A 105 3.38 -14.09 6.90
N GLU A 106 3.81 -15.22 7.46
CA GLU A 106 2.91 -16.19 8.07
C GLU A 106 2.07 -15.53 9.17
N VAL A 107 0.77 -15.80 9.15
CA VAL A 107 -0.13 -15.40 10.23
C VAL A 107 0.09 -16.37 11.39
N VAL A 108 0.52 -15.85 12.52
CA VAL A 108 0.72 -16.59 13.76
C VAL A 108 -0.28 -16.12 14.81
N ASP A 109 -0.51 -16.95 15.83
CA ASP A 109 -1.36 -16.56 16.96
C ASP A 109 -0.79 -15.34 17.70
N GLU A 110 -1.68 -14.56 18.31
CA GLU A 110 -1.27 -13.41 19.14
C GLU A 110 -0.36 -13.87 20.29
N GLY A 111 0.77 -13.18 20.48
CA GLY A 111 1.76 -13.52 21.51
C GLY A 111 2.73 -14.64 21.13
N ALA A 112 2.62 -15.22 19.93
CA ALA A 112 3.61 -16.16 19.41
C ALA A 112 4.98 -15.48 19.19
N GLU A 113 6.06 -16.23 19.39
CA GLU A 113 7.42 -15.71 19.19
C GLU A 113 7.72 -15.42 17.70
N GLY A 114 8.40 -14.30 17.44
CA GLY A 114 8.97 -13.99 16.13
C GLY A 114 8.18 -13.02 15.25
N VAL A 115 6.99 -12.59 15.68
CA VAL A 115 6.30 -11.40 15.14
C VAL A 115 6.13 -10.40 16.28
N LEU A 116 6.70 -9.20 16.12
CA LEU A 116 6.48 -8.13 17.07
C LEU A 116 5.16 -7.42 16.74
N PRO A 117 4.35 -7.06 17.75
CA PRO A 117 3.15 -6.27 17.52
C PRO A 117 3.51 -4.89 16.94
N HIS A 118 2.54 -4.26 16.28
CA HIS A 118 2.73 -2.92 15.74
C HIS A 118 3.11 -1.95 16.86
N GLU A 119 4.07 -1.06 16.58
CA GLU A 119 4.45 -0.02 17.53
C GLU A 119 3.19 0.78 17.91
N GLN A 120 2.94 0.98 19.21
CA GLN A 120 1.75 1.65 19.77
C GLN A 120 0.47 0.79 19.98
N THR A 121 0.48 -0.52 19.77
CA THR A 121 -0.66 -1.39 20.17
C THR A 121 -0.48 -2.10 21.51
N THR A 122 0.63 -1.88 22.21
CA THR A 122 0.87 -2.33 23.59
C THR A 122 1.22 -1.14 24.51
N PRO A 123 0.76 -1.13 25.78
CA PRO A 123 1.25 -0.15 26.76
C PRO A 123 2.78 -0.19 26.80
N LYS A 124 3.43 0.98 26.82
CA LYS A 124 4.87 1.05 27.07
C LYS A 124 5.14 0.41 28.44
N ALA A 125 5.98 -0.62 28.46
CA ALA A 125 6.51 -1.20 29.69
C ALA A 125 7.37 -0.18 30.45
#